data_AF-A0A9J7HV41-F1
#
_entry.id   AF-A0A9J7HV41-F1
#
_cell.length_a   1.000
_cell.length_b   1.000
_cell.length_c   1.000
_cell.angle_alpha   90.00
_cell.angle_beta   90.00
_cell.angle_gamma   90.00
#
_symmetry.space_group_name_H-M   'P 1'
#
loop_
_entity.id
_entity.type
_entity.pdbx_description
1 polymer ?
#
loop_
_entity_poly.entity_id
_entity_poly.type
_entity_poly.pdbx_seq_one_letter_code
_entity_poly.pdbx_strand_id
1 'polypeptide(L)'
;MWFSVILVSACWACATATASNVTTPSQQSLKGRFFRVVTFEEEPFAIKSTSNNETTWRGFCVDFLDVLAYKLQFTYELLEAHDGHEGTYHEGEGWTGAVGDIVHGRADMIVAPLTITSYREDVIDFTKPYMEYGIGMLMKVPDAHAHHDYWAFLKPFELQVWLTVIGCLLGVAVLMVLLAAMRSAFTRGALSDEGVNLGTTVWLSVGWITG
;
A
#
# COMPACT_ATOMS: atom_id res chain seq x y z
N MET A 1 -7.00 2.51 14.72
CA MET A 1 -7.28 1.19 15.34
C MET A 1 -5.96 0.46 15.34
N TRP A 2 -5.49 0.00 16.50
CA TRP A 2 -4.11 -0.46 16.70
C TRP A 2 -4.08 -1.99 16.72
N PHE A 3 -3.34 -2.58 15.78
CA PHE A 3 -3.21 -4.03 15.62
C PHE A 3 -1.94 -4.48 16.37
N SER A 4 -1.98 -5.52 17.22
CA SER A 4 -1.01 -5.70 18.32
C SER A 4 -1.07 -7.05 19.06
N VAL A 5 0.10 -7.48 19.57
CA VAL A 5 0.36 -8.59 20.54
C VAL A 5 1.80 -8.40 21.12
N ILE A 6 2.41 -9.23 21.99
CA ILE A 6 2.28 -10.66 22.36
C ILE A 6 2.52 -10.88 23.87
N LEU A 7 1.59 -11.55 24.58
CA LEU A 7 1.78 -12.70 25.51
C LEU A 7 0.53 -12.86 26.39
N VAL A 8 -0.43 -13.67 25.95
CA VAL A 8 -1.60 -14.02 26.77
C VAL A 8 -1.18 -15.01 27.86
N SER A 9 -1.77 -14.88 29.05
CA SER A 9 -1.77 -15.96 30.05
C SER A 9 -3.21 -16.17 30.51
N ALA A 10 -3.70 -17.41 30.48
CA ALA A 10 -5.03 -17.74 30.97
C ALA A 10 -5.08 -17.63 32.51
N CYS A 11 -5.43 -16.45 33.03
CA CYS A 11 -5.59 -16.20 34.47
C CYS A 11 -7.02 -15.78 34.85
N TRP A 12 -8.03 -16.52 34.36
CA TRP A 12 -9.41 -16.30 34.80
C TRP A 12 -9.77 -17.22 36.00
N ALA A 13 -10.03 -16.59 37.14
CA ALA A 13 -10.86 -17.11 38.25
C ALA A 13 -10.42 -18.40 38.99
N CYS A 14 -9.17 -18.46 39.51
CA CYS A 14 -8.84 -19.36 40.64
C CYS A 14 -8.28 -18.60 41.86
N ALA A 15 -8.89 -17.45 42.19
CA ALA A 15 -8.48 -16.61 43.32
C ALA A 15 -9.66 -15.86 44.00
N THR A 16 -10.82 -16.49 44.15
CA THR A 16 -11.83 -16.04 45.14
C THR A 16 -11.39 -16.43 46.55
N ALA A 17 -10.26 -15.87 46.99
CA ALA A 17 -9.68 -16.07 48.30
C ALA A 17 -9.25 -14.71 48.89
N THR A 18 -10.22 -14.07 49.56
CA THR A 18 -10.03 -13.02 50.58
C THR A 18 -9.33 -11.73 50.16
N ALA A 19 -10.04 -10.61 50.33
CA ALA A 19 -9.46 -9.28 50.20
C ALA A 19 -8.40 -9.01 51.27
N SER A 20 -7.11 -9.09 50.91
CA SER A 20 -6.02 -8.47 51.67
C SER A 20 -4.79 -8.23 50.78
N ASN A 21 -4.30 -6.99 50.79
CA ASN A 21 -3.01 -6.52 50.29
C ASN A 21 -2.77 -6.64 48.77
N VAL A 22 -2.77 -5.48 48.10
CA VAL A 22 -2.03 -5.26 46.84
C VAL A 22 -0.54 -5.36 47.16
N THR A 23 -0.04 -6.59 47.23
CA THR A 23 1.37 -6.88 47.19
C THR A 23 1.81 -6.72 45.74
N THR A 24 2.89 -5.98 45.50
CA THR A 24 3.55 -5.83 44.20
C THR A 24 3.56 -7.17 43.47
N PRO A 25 3.14 -7.28 42.18
CA PRO A 25 3.11 -8.57 41.50
C PRO A 25 4.50 -9.17 41.58
N SER A 26 4.60 -10.30 42.29
CA SER A 26 5.86 -11.00 42.41
C SER A 26 6.32 -11.32 40.99
N GLN A 27 7.59 -11.03 40.70
CA GLN A 27 8.22 -11.41 39.44
C GLN A 27 8.30 -12.94 39.42
N GLN A 28 7.18 -13.59 39.07
CA GLN A 28 7.07 -15.03 38.93
C GLN A 28 7.97 -15.41 37.77
N SER A 29 9.16 -15.92 38.10
CA SER A 29 10.15 -16.28 37.12
C SER A 29 9.56 -17.33 36.18
N LEU A 30 9.52 -17.02 34.88
CA LEU A 30 9.08 -17.95 33.84
C LEU A 30 10.07 -19.11 33.63
N LYS A 31 11.25 -19.01 34.26
CA LYS A 31 12.35 -19.97 34.19
C LYS A 31 11.92 -21.40 34.51
N GLY A 32 12.18 -22.30 33.58
CA GLY A 32 11.89 -23.73 33.71
C GLY A 32 10.41 -24.11 33.58
N ARG A 33 9.52 -23.17 33.24
CA ARG A 33 8.14 -23.49 32.87
C ARG A 33 8.06 -23.89 31.40
N PHE A 34 7.11 -24.77 31.10
CA PHE A 34 6.76 -25.17 29.74
C PHE A 34 5.46 -24.47 29.33
N PHE A 35 5.39 -23.96 28.09
CA PHE A 35 4.21 -23.29 27.54
C PHE A 35 3.83 -23.88 26.18
N ARG A 36 2.54 -24.15 25.98
CA ARG A 36 1.95 -24.42 24.66
C ARG A 36 1.67 -23.09 23.98
N VAL A 37 2.33 -22.83 22.87
CA VAL A 37 2.25 -21.57 22.14
C VAL A 37 1.47 -21.81 20.86
N VAL A 38 0.40 -21.05 20.60
CA VAL A 38 -0.34 -21.15 19.34
C VAL A 38 0.08 -20.05 18.36
N THR A 39 0.23 -20.41 17.09
CA THR A 39 0.43 -19.51 15.94
C THR A 39 -0.52 -19.89 14.80
N PHE A 40 -0.73 -18.97 13.87
CA PHE A 40 -1.33 -19.23 12.57
C PHE A 40 -0.34 -18.84 11.45
N GLU A 41 -0.60 -19.24 10.22
CA GLU A 41 0.23 -18.94 9.06
C GLU A 41 -0.08 -17.53 8.52
N GLU A 42 0.92 -16.65 8.51
CA GLU A 42 0.84 -15.27 8.00
C GLU A 42 2.25 -14.80 7.63
N GLU A 43 2.54 -14.62 6.35
CA GLU A 43 3.85 -14.14 5.90
C GLU A 43 4.04 -12.63 6.18
N PRO A 44 5.23 -12.16 6.62
CA PRO A 44 6.47 -12.88 6.90
C PRO A 44 6.64 -13.27 8.39
N PHE A 45 5.55 -13.28 9.17
CA PHE A 45 5.59 -13.43 10.62
C PHE A 45 5.69 -14.88 11.08
N ALA A 46 4.90 -15.76 10.48
CA ALA A 46 4.89 -17.20 10.72
C ALA A 46 4.63 -17.92 9.40
N ILE A 47 5.67 -18.58 8.88
CA ILE A 47 5.72 -19.26 7.60
C ILE A 47 5.81 -20.75 7.87
N LYS A 48 4.87 -21.52 7.32
CA LYS A 48 4.81 -22.98 7.47
C LYS A 48 5.64 -23.66 6.39
N SER A 49 6.56 -24.53 6.77
CA SER A 49 7.44 -25.25 5.86
C SER A 49 7.41 -26.75 6.14
N THR A 50 6.63 -27.48 5.34
CA THR A 50 6.53 -28.94 5.42
C THR A 50 7.58 -29.59 4.54
N SER A 51 8.52 -30.33 5.14
CA SER A 51 9.59 -31.06 4.44
C SER A 51 9.67 -32.49 4.99
N ASN A 52 9.75 -33.49 4.11
CA ASN A 52 9.87 -34.91 4.51
C ASN A 52 8.84 -35.38 5.56
N ASN A 53 7.61 -34.86 5.49
CA ASN A 53 6.52 -35.12 6.45
C ASN A 53 6.72 -34.52 7.87
N GLU A 54 7.70 -33.65 8.05
CA GLU A 54 7.92 -32.81 9.23
C GLU A 54 7.43 -31.38 8.95
N THR A 55 6.67 -30.78 9.87
CA THR A 55 6.19 -29.39 9.75
C THR A 55 7.10 -28.49 10.57
N THR A 56 7.81 -27.57 9.91
CA THR A 56 8.70 -26.60 10.55
C THR A 56 8.14 -25.19 10.39
N TRP A 57 8.32 -24.35 11.42
CA TRP A 57 7.89 -22.96 11.41
C TRP A 57 9.11 -22.03 11.32
N ARG A 58 8.97 -20.90 10.61
CA ARG A 58 9.98 -19.84 10.51
C ARG A 58 9.30 -18.48 10.43
N GLY A 59 10.06 -17.39 10.60
CA GLY A 59 9.56 -16.03 10.41
C GLY A 59 9.67 -15.19 11.67
N PHE A 60 9.34 -13.90 11.55
CA PHE A 60 9.62 -12.90 12.59
C PHE A 60 9.09 -13.27 13.98
N CYS A 61 7.87 -13.81 14.07
CA CYS A 61 7.26 -14.16 15.37
C CYS A 61 7.90 -15.42 15.99
N VAL A 62 8.38 -16.35 15.16
CA VAL A 62 9.09 -17.57 15.61
C VAL A 62 10.47 -17.20 16.15
N ASP A 63 11.25 -16.43 15.38
CA ASP A 63 12.58 -15.96 15.79
C ASP A 63 12.50 -15.08 17.06
N PHE A 64 11.44 -14.27 17.18
CA PHE A 64 11.16 -13.47 18.38
C PHE A 64 10.86 -14.35 19.60
N LEU A 65 10.08 -15.42 19.44
CA LEU A 65 9.77 -16.37 20.50
C LEU A 65 11.00 -17.12 20.99
N ASP A 66 11.89 -17.54 20.10
CA ASP A 66 13.17 -18.18 20.48
C ASP A 66 14.04 -17.24 21.34
N VAL A 67 14.13 -15.96 20.95
CA VAL A 67 14.85 -14.95 21.74
C VAL A 67 14.18 -14.70 23.10
N LEU A 68 12.85 -14.73 23.18
CA LEU A 68 12.12 -14.64 24.45
C LEU A 68 12.36 -15.87 25.34
N ALA A 69 12.23 -17.09 24.79
CA ALA A 69 12.46 -18.35 25.49
C ALA A 69 13.88 -18.42 26.04
N TYR A 70 14.88 -18.04 25.24
CA TYR A 70 16.27 -17.95 25.67
C TYR A 70 16.49 -16.95 26.82
N LYS A 71 15.94 -15.73 26.72
CA LYS A 71 16.12 -14.67 27.73
C LYS A 71 15.36 -14.94 29.03
N LEU A 72 14.15 -15.46 28.95
CA LEU A 72 13.26 -15.72 30.09
C LEU A 72 13.41 -17.14 30.65
N GLN A 73 14.19 -17.98 29.95
CA GLN A 73 14.56 -19.35 30.31
C GLN A 73 13.37 -20.32 30.45
N PHE A 74 12.31 -20.13 29.67
CA PHE A 74 11.19 -21.07 29.54
C PHE A 74 11.40 -22.02 28.35
N THR A 75 10.72 -23.16 28.36
CA THR A 75 10.60 -24.06 27.22
C THR A 75 9.21 -23.95 26.61
N TYR A 76 9.09 -24.27 25.33
CA TYR A 76 7.81 -24.14 24.63
C TYR A 76 7.64 -25.19 23.54
N GLU A 77 6.38 -25.40 23.14
CA GLU A 77 5.98 -26.15 21.95
C GLU A 77 5.10 -25.24 21.10
N LEU A 78 5.34 -25.22 19.79
CA LEU A 78 4.60 -24.38 18.84
C LEU A 78 3.51 -25.21 18.16
N LEU A 79 2.27 -24.82 18.40
CA LEU A 79 1.05 -25.43 17.89
C LEU A 79 0.44 -24.54 16.81
N GLU A 80 -0.19 -25.18 15.82
CA GLU A 80 -1.02 -24.51 14.84
C GLU A 80 -2.42 -24.23 15.43
N ALA A 81 -2.97 -23.05 15.15
CA ALA A 81 -4.34 -22.70 15.53
C ALA A 81 -5.35 -23.68 14.93
N HIS A 82 -6.38 -24.08 15.69
CA HIS A 82 -7.30 -25.14 15.28
C HIS A 82 -7.93 -24.91 13.89
N ASP A 83 -8.29 -23.66 13.60
CA ASP A 83 -8.90 -23.23 12.35
C ASP A 83 -7.91 -22.52 11.40
N GLY A 84 -6.60 -22.52 11.72
CA GLY A 84 -5.57 -21.82 10.93
C GLY A 84 -5.66 -20.29 10.92
N HIS A 85 -6.47 -19.69 11.80
CA HIS A 85 -6.82 -18.26 11.78
C HIS A 85 -6.67 -17.58 13.16
N GLU A 86 -6.63 -16.24 13.18
CA GLU A 86 -6.47 -15.46 14.41
C GLU A 86 -7.59 -15.70 15.45
N GLY A 87 -8.83 -15.87 14.99
CA GLY A 87 -9.98 -16.18 15.82
C GLY A 87 -11.06 -15.10 15.82
N THR A 88 -12.29 -15.51 15.52
CA THR A 88 -13.47 -14.66 15.41
C THR A 88 -14.50 -15.08 16.43
N TYR A 89 -15.29 -14.13 16.93
CA TYR A 89 -16.44 -14.45 17.78
C TYR A 89 -17.65 -14.79 16.93
N HIS A 90 -18.21 -15.98 17.10
CA HIS A 90 -19.43 -16.43 16.46
C HIS A 90 -20.54 -16.61 17.50
N GLU A 91 -21.68 -15.96 17.30
CA GLU A 91 -22.83 -16.09 18.21
C GLU A 91 -23.32 -17.54 18.24
N GLY A 92 -23.24 -18.17 19.42
CA GLY A 92 -23.65 -19.57 19.66
C GLY A 92 -22.50 -20.58 19.67
N GLU A 93 -21.41 -20.34 18.92
CA GLU A 93 -20.23 -21.22 18.87
C GLU A 93 -19.05 -20.71 19.71
N GLY A 94 -19.01 -19.41 20.00
CA GLY A 94 -17.97 -18.77 20.82
C GLY A 94 -16.77 -18.30 20.01
N TRP A 95 -15.57 -18.36 20.60
CA TRP A 95 -14.34 -17.95 19.96
C TRP A 95 -13.68 -19.09 19.19
N THR A 96 -13.42 -18.87 17.91
CA THR A 96 -12.67 -19.76 17.01
C THR A 96 -11.18 -19.41 16.96
N GLY A 97 -10.37 -20.17 16.21
CA GLY A 97 -8.96 -19.90 15.93
C GLY A 97 -8.06 -19.80 17.17
N ALA A 98 -6.96 -19.06 17.04
CA ALA A 98 -5.95 -18.92 18.10
C ALA A 98 -6.51 -18.31 19.40
N VAL A 99 -7.42 -17.32 19.30
CA VAL A 99 -8.13 -16.78 20.48
C VAL A 99 -8.98 -17.87 21.15
N GLY A 100 -9.71 -18.66 20.34
CA GLY A 100 -10.45 -19.83 20.81
C GLY A 100 -9.56 -20.87 21.50
N ASP A 101 -8.37 -21.12 21.00
CA ASP A 101 -7.43 -22.07 21.59
C ASP A 101 -6.98 -21.67 23.00
N ILE A 102 -6.87 -20.37 23.31
CA ILE A 102 -6.62 -19.90 24.69
C ILE A 102 -7.87 -20.00 25.55
N VAL A 103 -9.02 -19.51 25.06
CA VAL A 103 -10.29 -19.50 25.83
C VAL A 103 -10.70 -20.91 26.25
N HIS A 104 -10.42 -21.92 25.42
CA HIS A 104 -10.68 -23.34 25.72
C HIS A 104 -9.51 -24.06 26.43
N GLY A 105 -8.43 -23.37 26.79
CA GLY A 105 -7.27 -23.93 27.50
C GLY A 105 -6.42 -24.91 26.68
N ARG A 106 -6.54 -24.91 25.35
CA ARG A 106 -5.78 -25.76 24.43
C ARG A 106 -4.34 -25.25 24.23
N ALA A 107 -4.14 -23.94 24.32
CA ALA A 107 -2.83 -23.30 24.38
C ALA A 107 -2.73 -22.37 25.61
N ASP A 108 -1.50 -22.02 25.99
CA ASP A 108 -1.20 -21.19 27.16
C ASP A 108 -0.90 -19.73 26.78
N MET A 109 -0.41 -19.49 25.55
CA MET A 109 -0.10 -18.16 24.99
C MET A 109 -0.18 -18.16 23.44
N ILE A 110 -0.45 -16.99 22.84
CA ILE A 110 -0.49 -16.79 21.37
C ILE A 110 0.76 -16.01 20.93
N VAL A 111 1.45 -16.46 19.87
CA VAL A 111 2.56 -15.74 19.22
C VAL A 111 2.27 -15.66 17.73
N ALA A 112 1.79 -14.49 17.27
CA ALA A 112 1.32 -14.28 15.90
C ALA A 112 1.21 -12.77 15.58
N PRO A 113 0.85 -12.35 14.36
CA PRO A 113 0.40 -10.99 14.05
C PRO A 113 -1.12 -10.83 14.28
N LEU A 114 -1.53 -10.82 15.56
CA LEU A 114 -2.92 -10.66 16.02
C LEU A 114 -3.27 -9.16 16.24
N THR A 115 -4.57 -8.85 16.30
CA THR A 115 -5.10 -7.49 16.57
C THR A 115 -5.53 -7.33 18.03
N ILE A 116 -5.07 -6.29 18.74
CA ILE A 116 -5.74 -5.83 19.98
C ILE A 116 -7.08 -5.17 19.58
N THR A 117 -8.16 -5.76 20.05
CA THR A 117 -9.51 -5.17 19.99
C THR A 117 -10.16 -5.33 21.35
N SER A 118 -11.06 -4.42 21.72
CA SER A 118 -11.77 -4.49 23.02
C SER A 118 -12.46 -5.83 23.22
N TYR A 119 -13.11 -6.37 22.18
CA TYR A 119 -13.77 -7.67 22.22
C TYR A 119 -12.82 -8.83 22.56
N ARG A 120 -11.54 -8.73 22.17
CA ARG A 120 -10.52 -9.72 22.53
C ARG A 120 -9.96 -9.46 23.92
N GLU A 121 -9.73 -8.20 24.30
CA GLU A 121 -9.30 -7.83 25.66
C GLU A 121 -10.29 -8.29 26.74
N ASP A 122 -11.59 -8.38 26.42
CA ASP A 122 -12.62 -8.91 27.32
C ASP A 122 -12.47 -10.43 27.65
N VAL A 123 -11.66 -11.18 26.89
CA VAL A 123 -11.49 -12.64 27.06
C VAL A 123 -10.04 -13.11 27.16
N ILE A 124 -9.07 -12.31 26.70
CA ILE A 124 -7.63 -12.61 26.77
C ILE A 124 -6.81 -11.36 27.13
N ASP A 125 -5.88 -11.52 28.07
CA ASP A 125 -4.93 -10.46 28.44
C ASP A 125 -3.89 -10.22 27.34
N PHE A 126 -3.61 -8.97 27.00
CA PHE A 126 -2.55 -8.59 26.06
C PHE A 126 -1.38 -7.89 26.78
N THR A 127 -0.18 -8.03 26.20
CA THR A 127 0.97 -7.21 26.58
C THR A 127 0.99 -5.88 25.83
N LYS A 128 2.01 -5.06 26.10
CA LYS A 128 2.33 -3.93 25.23
C LYS A 128 2.68 -4.42 23.82
N PRO A 129 2.24 -3.71 22.76
CA PRO A 129 2.59 -4.04 21.38
C PRO A 129 4.11 -4.12 21.18
N TYR A 130 4.60 -5.14 20.47
CA TYR A 130 6.01 -5.22 20.08
C TYR A 130 6.35 -4.35 18.85
N MET A 131 5.35 -3.98 18.05
CA MET A 131 5.50 -3.13 16.87
C MET A 131 4.25 -2.27 16.66
N GLU A 132 4.48 -1.01 16.32
CA GLU A 132 3.44 -0.01 16.04
C GLU A 132 3.33 0.21 14.53
N TYR A 133 2.15 -0.03 13.97
CA TYR A 133 1.86 0.21 12.55
C TYR A 133 0.85 1.35 12.38
N GLY A 134 1.19 2.30 11.50
CA GLY A 134 0.27 3.36 11.06
C GLY A 134 -0.54 2.96 9.83
N ILE A 135 -1.63 3.68 9.57
CA ILE A 135 -2.42 3.50 8.34
C ILE A 135 -1.60 4.06 7.15
N GLY A 136 -1.27 3.19 6.19
CA GLY A 136 -0.65 3.56 4.92
C GLY A 136 -1.60 3.30 3.74
N MET A 137 -1.60 4.17 2.73
CA MET A 137 -2.28 3.92 1.46
C MET A 137 -1.28 3.35 0.45
N LEU A 138 -1.46 2.08 0.07
CA LEU A 138 -0.73 1.49 -1.04
C LEU A 138 -1.45 1.80 -2.35
N MET A 139 -0.80 2.55 -3.24
CA MET A 139 -1.28 2.83 -4.59
C MET A 139 -0.37 2.16 -5.62
N LYS A 140 -0.94 1.61 -6.70
CA LYS A 140 -0.15 1.13 -7.84
C LYS A 140 0.66 2.32 -8.38
N VAL A 141 1.98 2.16 -8.51
CA VAL A 141 2.80 3.13 -9.24
C VAL A 141 2.24 3.26 -10.66
N PRO A 142 1.86 4.46 -11.12
CA PRO A 142 1.35 4.63 -12.48
C PRO A 142 2.45 4.23 -13.47
N ASP A 143 2.09 3.48 -14.52
CA ASP A 143 3.04 2.90 -15.46
C ASP A 143 3.73 3.99 -16.29
N ALA A 144 4.82 4.55 -15.78
CA ALA A 144 5.55 5.69 -16.37
C ALA A 144 6.06 5.44 -17.80
N HIS A 145 6.10 4.17 -18.23
CA HIS A 145 6.52 3.74 -19.57
C HIS A 145 5.35 3.43 -20.51
N ALA A 146 4.09 3.42 -20.04
CA ALA A 146 2.93 3.13 -20.88
C ALA A 146 2.56 4.27 -21.84
N HIS A 147 2.97 5.50 -21.52
CA HIS A 147 2.66 6.70 -22.29
C HIS A 147 3.92 7.50 -22.65
N HIS A 148 4.70 6.97 -23.60
CA HIS A 148 5.62 7.80 -24.38
C HIS A 148 4.82 8.62 -25.38
N ASP A 149 4.07 9.59 -24.87
CA ASP A 149 3.22 10.47 -25.67
C ASP A 149 4.13 11.43 -26.46
N TYR A 150 4.53 11.05 -27.67
CA TYR A 150 5.32 11.88 -28.60
C TYR A 150 4.69 13.27 -28.85
N TRP A 151 3.39 13.40 -28.62
CA TRP A 151 2.60 14.63 -28.74
C TRP A 151 2.31 15.31 -27.40
N ALA A 152 3.01 14.96 -26.31
CA ALA A 152 2.86 15.61 -25.00
C ALA A 152 3.05 17.13 -25.06
N PHE A 153 3.91 17.62 -25.96
CA PHE A 153 4.11 19.04 -26.23
C PHE A 153 2.90 19.73 -26.87
N LEU A 154 1.97 18.97 -27.46
CA LEU A 154 0.71 19.48 -28.03
C LEU A 154 -0.46 19.46 -27.05
N LYS A 155 -0.41 18.64 -25.98
CA LYS A 155 -1.46 18.60 -24.94
C LYS A 155 -1.82 19.95 -24.32
N PRO A 156 -0.92 20.94 -24.12
CA PRO A 156 -1.32 22.25 -23.60
C PRO A 156 -2.04 23.16 -24.63
N PHE A 157 -2.10 22.79 -25.91
CA PHE A 157 -2.79 23.57 -26.94
C PHE A 157 -4.20 23.05 -27.19
N GLU A 158 -5.18 23.77 -26.66
CA GLU A 158 -6.61 23.50 -26.89
C GLU A 158 -6.99 23.66 -28.39
N LEU A 159 -8.01 22.92 -28.83
CA LEU A 159 -8.52 22.95 -30.22
C LEU A 159 -8.82 24.37 -30.70
N GLN A 160 -9.26 25.26 -29.80
CA GLN A 160 -9.50 26.67 -30.11
C GLN A 160 -8.24 27.38 -30.64
N VAL A 161 -7.06 27.11 -30.07
CA VAL A 161 -5.80 27.71 -30.55
C VAL A 161 -5.49 27.24 -31.96
N TRP A 162 -5.63 25.93 -32.23
CA TRP A 162 -5.47 25.37 -33.58
C TRP A 162 -6.39 25.99 -34.62
N LEU A 163 -7.66 26.20 -34.27
CA LEU A 163 -8.63 26.88 -35.15
C LEU A 163 -8.23 28.35 -35.40
N THR A 164 -7.69 29.06 -34.39
CA THR A 164 -7.20 30.43 -34.60
C THR A 164 -5.95 30.48 -35.49
N VAL A 165 -5.01 29.54 -35.36
CA VAL A 165 -3.82 29.46 -36.25
C VAL A 165 -4.24 29.23 -37.70
N ILE A 166 -5.14 28.27 -37.95
CA ILE A 166 -5.69 28.01 -39.29
C ILE A 166 -6.44 29.25 -39.84
N GLY A 167 -7.26 29.89 -39.00
CA GLY A 167 -7.99 31.11 -39.34
C GLY A 167 -7.06 32.28 -39.73
N CYS A 168 -5.98 32.49 -38.97
CA CYS A 168 -4.97 33.51 -39.27
C CYS A 168 -4.24 33.22 -40.59
N LEU A 169 -3.84 31.97 -40.83
CA LEU A 169 -3.19 31.56 -42.10
C LEU A 169 -4.10 31.80 -43.31
N LEU A 170 -5.38 31.44 -43.22
CA LEU A 170 -6.37 31.72 -44.26
C LEU A 170 -6.62 33.22 -44.44
N GLY A 171 -6.70 33.99 -43.35
CA GLY A 171 -6.86 35.45 -43.38
C GLY A 171 -5.71 36.16 -44.09
N VAL A 172 -4.46 35.76 -43.80
CA VAL A 172 -3.27 36.28 -44.49
C VAL A 172 -3.28 35.91 -45.97
N ALA A 173 -3.66 34.68 -46.33
CA ALA A 173 -3.77 34.27 -47.73
C ALA A 173 -4.82 35.09 -48.51
N VAL A 174 -6.00 35.32 -47.92
CA VAL A 174 -7.04 36.18 -48.52
C VAL A 174 -6.57 37.62 -48.67
N LEU A 175 -5.93 38.19 -47.64
CA LEU A 175 -5.37 39.54 -47.70
C LEU A 175 -4.31 39.69 -48.80
N MET A 176 -3.42 38.71 -48.96
CA MET A 176 -2.41 38.69 -50.02
C MET A 176 -3.04 38.64 -51.42
N VAL A 177 -4.09 37.83 -51.63
CA VAL A 177 -4.83 37.79 -52.91
C VAL A 177 -5.54 39.10 -53.19
N LEU A 178 -6.18 39.73 -52.19
CA LEU A 178 -6.82 41.03 -52.34
C LEU A 178 -5.80 42.13 -52.67
N LEU A 179 -4.64 42.15 -52.01
CA LEU A 179 -3.56 43.09 -52.31
C LEU A 179 -2.99 42.87 -53.73
N ALA A 180 -2.82 41.62 -54.15
CA ALA A 180 -2.38 41.29 -55.52
C ALA A 180 -3.42 41.72 -56.58
N ALA A 181 -4.71 41.54 -56.30
CA ALA A 181 -5.82 41.95 -57.17
C ALA A 181 -5.97 43.49 -57.24
N MET A 182 -5.84 44.20 -56.12
CA MET A 182 -5.81 45.67 -56.12
C MET A 182 -4.56 46.20 -56.84
N ARG A 183 -3.39 45.57 -56.65
CA ARG A 183 -2.16 45.93 -57.35
C ARG A 183 -2.31 45.74 -58.85
N SER A 184 -2.80 44.59 -59.32
CA SER A 184 -2.99 44.33 -60.76
C SER A 184 -4.07 45.20 -61.41
N ALA A 185 -5.09 45.62 -60.64
CA ALA A 185 -6.06 46.61 -61.09
C ALA A 185 -5.46 48.02 -61.24
N PHE A 186 -4.53 48.40 -60.36
CA PHE A 186 -3.85 49.71 -60.39
C PHE A 186 -2.72 49.75 -61.44
N THR A 187 -1.90 48.70 -61.57
CA THR A 187 -0.74 48.65 -62.47
C THR A 187 -1.08 48.18 -63.90
N ARG A 188 -2.25 48.55 -64.44
CA ARG A 188 -2.66 48.25 -65.84
C ARG A 188 -1.84 48.97 -66.94
N GLY A 189 -0.61 49.40 -66.64
CA GLY A 189 0.23 50.22 -67.51
C GLY A 189 1.74 49.94 -67.48
N ALA A 190 2.20 48.90 -66.78
CA ALA A 190 3.62 48.51 -66.81
C ALA A 190 3.80 47.00 -66.61
N LEU A 191 4.23 46.31 -67.67
CA LEU A 191 4.71 44.93 -67.61
C LEU A 191 6.24 44.94 -67.44
N SER A 192 6.71 44.37 -66.33
CA SER A 192 7.96 43.61 -66.29
C SER A 192 7.71 42.41 -65.39
N ASP A 193 7.66 41.22 -66.00
CA ASP A 193 7.28 39.97 -65.35
C ASP A 193 8.46 39.38 -64.54
N GLU A 194 8.81 40.04 -63.45
CA GLU A 194 9.67 39.47 -62.40
C GLU A 194 8.79 38.63 -61.47
N GLY A 195 8.65 37.36 -61.83
CA GLY A 195 7.73 36.41 -61.20
C GLY A 195 8.03 36.15 -59.73
N VAL A 196 7.34 36.87 -58.84
CA VAL A 196 7.18 36.48 -57.43
C VAL A 196 6.35 35.20 -57.38
N ASN A 197 7.03 34.07 -57.54
CA ASN A 197 6.44 32.75 -57.45
C ASN A 197 5.82 32.51 -56.06
N LEU A 198 4.78 31.67 -56.02
CA LEU A 198 4.19 31.24 -54.74
C LEU A 198 5.27 30.62 -53.83
N GLY A 199 6.21 29.86 -54.41
CA GLY A 199 7.35 29.28 -53.70
C GLY A 199 8.32 30.31 -53.09
N THR A 200 8.64 31.42 -53.77
CA THR A 200 9.51 32.46 -53.20
C THR A 200 8.79 33.28 -52.12
N THR A 201 7.47 33.49 -52.27
CA THR A 201 6.64 34.10 -51.22
C THR A 201 6.60 33.24 -49.96
N VAL A 202 6.38 31.93 -50.11
CA VAL A 202 6.38 30.98 -48.99
C VAL A 202 7.77 30.90 -48.35
N TRP A 203 8.84 30.83 -49.13
CA TRP A 203 10.22 30.80 -48.62
C TRP A 203 10.56 32.05 -47.78
N LEU A 204 10.19 33.24 -48.25
CA LEU A 204 10.39 34.50 -47.50
C LEU A 204 9.56 34.55 -46.20
N SER A 205 8.31 34.06 -46.22
CA SER A 205 7.46 34.05 -45.03
C SER A 205 7.91 33.04 -43.97
N VAL A 206 8.39 31.86 -44.38
CA VAL A 206 8.93 30.83 -43.47
C VAL A 206 10.27 31.28 -42.89
N GLY A 207 11.17 31.85 -43.70
CA GLY A 207 12.46 32.35 -43.26
C GLY A 207 12.39 33.48 -42.22
N TRP A 208 11.28 34.22 -42.17
CA TRP A 208 11.02 35.24 -41.14
C TRP A 208 10.48 34.66 -39.81
N ILE A 209 9.95 33.44 -39.82
CA ILE A 209 9.38 32.78 -38.63
C ILE A 209 10.42 31.90 -37.92
N THR A 210 11.46 31.45 -38.65
CA THR A 210 12.55 30.62 -38.12
C THR A 210 13.82 31.42 -37.79
N GLY A 211 13.71 32.74 -37.57
CA GLY A 211 14.80 33.65 -37.19
C GLY A 211 14.85 33.91 -35.70
#